data_AF-A0A1P8DNN2-F1
#
_entry.id   AF-A0A1P8DNN2-F1
#
_cell.length_a   1.000
_cell.length_b   1.000
_cell.length_c   1.000
_cell.angle_alpha   90.00
_cell.angle_beta   90.00
_cell.angle_gamma   90.00
#
_symmetry.space_group_name_H-M   'P 1'
#
loop_
_entity.id
_entity.type
_entity.pdbx_description
1 polymer ?
#
loop_
_entity_poly.entity_id
_entity_poly.type
_entity_poly.pdbx_seq_one_letter_code
_entity_poly.pdbx_strand_id
1 'polypeptide(L)'
;MTTLASLESTLNNDMAMRRFLDTLNRNEMERLSGEIHAKFYWNKRNPQWYSSDNARLFALLNRAKRIIKKRLKTGRVKPEQTEHGSIIERSHFPLGDTLTFWNCYLNDSWRIAHQDSSYSAFWYNERELKLCTYCEGDVVFMTAPNEEIYRKDYENLDAWYTDNL
;
A
#
# COMPACT_ATOMS: atom_id res chain seq x y z
N MET A 1 -8.69 0.55 11.05
CA MET A 1 -7.86 0.43 12.29
C MET A 1 -6.40 0.69 11.92
N THR A 2 -5.68 1.51 12.69
CA THR A 2 -4.23 1.76 12.45
C THR A 2 -3.40 0.53 12.79
N THR A 3 -2.51 0.09 11.89
CA THR A 3 -1.76 -1.16 12.05
C THR A 3 -0.77 -1.10 13.20
N LEU A 4 -0.22 0.07 13.54
CA LEU A 4 0.67 0.26 14.69
C LEU A 4 -0.02 0.05 16.04
N ALA A 5 -1.23 0.59 16.25
CA ALA A 5 -1.94 0.42 17.52
C ALA A 5 -2.27 -1.07 17.79
N SER A 6 -2.67 -1.79 16.73
CA SER A 6 -2.90 -3.24 16.80
C SER A 6 -1.60 -4.03 17.05
N LEU A 7 -0.47 -3.59 16.49
CA LEU A 7 0.82 -4.18 16.82
C LEU A 7 1.12 -3.99 18.31
N GLU A 8 1.02 -2.75 18.82
CA GLU A 8 1.38 -2.38 20.18
C GLU A 8 0.63 -3.17 21.25
N SER A 9 -0.64 -3.50 21.02
CA SER A 9 -1.44 -4.34 21.93
C SER A 9 -0.93 -5.79 22.02
N THR A 10 -0.17 -6.27 21.02
CA THR A 10 0.38 -7.64 20.97
C THR A 10 1.85 -7.74 21.35
N LEU A 11 2.58 -6.62 21.47
CA LEU A 11 4.05 -6.60 21.63
C LEU A 11 4.55 -7.26 22.92
N ASN A 12 3.73 -7.36 23.96
CA ASN A 12 4.11 -8.01 25.22
C ASN A 12 4.34 -9.52 25.10
N ASN A 13 3.92 -10.14 23.99
CA ASN A 13 4.10 -11.56 23.71
C ASN A 13 4.72 -11.74 22.31
N ASP A 14 5.94 -12.31 22.23
CA ASP A 14 6.64 -12.49 20.95
C ASP A 14 5.86 -13.35 19.94
N MET A 15 5.13 -14.37 20.45
CA MET A 15 4.31 -15.22 19.60
C MET A 15 3.09 -14.46 19.07
N ALA A 16 2.44 -13.64 19.91
CA ALA A 16 1.31 -12.81 19.49
C ALA A 16 1.75 -11.76 18.44
N MET A 17 2.87 -11.07 18.67
CA MET A 17 3.46 -10.15 17.70
C MET A 17 3.74 -10.84 16.37
N ARG A 18 4.36 -12.03 16.37
CA ARG A 18 4.66 -12.76 15.13
C ARG A 18 3.41 -13.16 14.37
N ARG A 19 2.39 -13.67 15.09
CA ARG A 19 1.09 -14.03 14.51
C ARG A 19 0.41 -12.83 13.89
N PHE A 20 0.38 -11.69 14.58
CA PHE A 20 -0.14 -10.44 14.01
C PHE A 20 0.61 -10.06 12.72
N LEU A 21 1.94 -10.11 12.71
CA LEU A 21 2.70 -9.81 11.50
C LEU A 21 2.45 -10.81 10.36
N ASP A 22 2.03 -12.05 10.66
CA ASP A 22 1.71 -13.07 9.66
C ASP A 22 0.35 -12.84 8.99
N THR A 23 -0.54 -12.04 9.59
CA THR A 23 -1.83 -11.70 8.99
C THR A 23 -1.74 -10.57 7.98
N LEU A 24 -0.65 -9.79 8.00
CA LEU A 24 -0.50 -8.61 7.16
C LEU A 24 -0.10 -8.96 5.72
N ASN A 25 -0.74 -8.31 4.76
CA ASN A 25 -0.30 -8.29 3.38
C ASN A 25 0.90 -7.34 3.18
N ARG A 26 1.44 -7.30 1.96
CA ARG A 26 2.64 -6.52 1.63
C ARG A 26 2.46 -5.02 1.89
N ASN A 27 1.37 -4.43 1.39
CA ASN A 27 1.10 -3.00 1.52
C ASN A 27 0.86 -2.61 2.98
N GLU A 28 0.13 -3.44 3.74
CA GLU A 28 -0.07 -3.25 5.18
C GLU A 28 1.26 -3.32 5.96
N MET A 29 2.15 -4.23 5.57
CA MET A 29 3.46 -4.39 6.20
C MET A 29 4.41 -3.24 5.87
N GLU A 30 4.39 -2.72 4.64
CA GLU A 30 5.13 -1.51 4.24
C GLU A 30 4.61 -0.28 4.99
N ARG A 31 3.29 -0.11 5.08
CA ARG A 31 2.66 0.93 5.90
C ARG A 31 3.08 0.84 7.36
N LEU A 32 2.99 -0.34 7.98
CA LEU A 32 3.41 -0.54 9.38
C LEU A 32 4.90 -0.21 9.58
N SER A 33 5.76 -0.54 8.61
CA SER A 33 7.17 -0.15 8.65
C SER A 33 7.34 1.37 8.69
N GLY A 34 6.55 2.09 7.89
CA GLY A 34 6.48 3.56 7.88
C GLY A 34 5.98 4.13 9.20
N GLU A 35 4.89 3.60 9.75
CA GLU A 35 4.32 4.02 11.03
C GLU A 35 5.32 3.83 12.19
N ILE A 36 6.01 2.68 12.25
CA ILE A 36 7.08 2.44 13.22
C ILE A 36 8.21 3.46 13.03
N HIS A 37 8.65 3.70 11.79
CA HIS A 37 9.70 4.68 11.51
C HIS A 37 9.30 6.08 11.99
N ALA A 38 8.08 6.52 11.69
CA ALA A 38 7.55 7.81 12.12
C ALA A 38 7.53 7.93 13.65
N LYS A 39 7.11 6.88 14.36
CA LYS A 39 7.13 6.86 15.84
C LYS A 39 8.54 7.04 16.40
N PHE A 40 9.54 6.34 15.85
CA PHE A 40 10.95 6.56 16.24
C PHE A 40 11.43 7.98 15.92
N TYR A 41 11.11 8.49 14.73
CA TYR A 41 11.50 9.83 14.29
C TYR A 41 10.95 10.91 15.21
N TRP A 42 9.66 10.81 15.54
CA TRP A 42 8.97 11.78 16.39
C TRP A 42 9.35 11.64 17.85
N ASN A 43 9.56 10.43 18.37
CA ASN A 43 10.06 10.25 19.74
C ASN A 43 11.41 10.95 19.96
N LYS A 44 12.30 10.95 18.95
CA LYS A 44 13.58 11.67 19.03
C LYS A 44 13.41 13.20 19.07
N ARG A 45 12.39 13.75 18.42
CA ARG A 45 12.19 15.20 18.28
C ARG A 45 11.24 15.80 19.30
N ASN A 46 10.21 15.04 19.65
CA ASN A 46 9.12 15.40 20.54
C ASN A 46 8.85 14.26 21.53
N PRO A 47 9.80 13.95 22.43
CA PRO A 47 9.65 12.86 23.40
C PRO A 47 8.42 13.03 24.32
N GLN A 48 7.98 14.26 24.56
CA GLN A 48 6.80 14.59 25.34
C GLN A 48 5.50 14.00 24.76
N TRP A 49 5.43 13.73 23.45
CA TRP A 49 4.27 13.07 22.83
C TRP A 49 4.16 11.59 23.18
N TYR A 50 5.23 11.00 23.72
CA TYR A 50 5.34 9.58 24.02
C TYR A 50 5.70 9.36 25.49
N SER A 51 5.29 10.27 26.39
CA SER A 51 5.63 10.20 27.82
C SER A 51 5.09 8.95 28.53
N SER A 52 4.05 8.31 27.98
CA SER A 52 3.50 7.03 28.43
C SER A 52 4.32 5.82 27.96
N ASP A 53 5.17 6.00 26.95
CA ASP A 53 5.90 4.91 26.31
C ASP A 53 7.23 4.68 27.02
N ASN A 54 7.55 3.42 27.27
CA ASN A 54 8.78 3.05 27.96
C ASN A 54 9.84 2.48 27.00
N ALA A 55 11.08 2.39 27.47
CA ALA A 55 12.20 1.86 26.68
C ALA A 55 11.95 0.41 26.18
N ARG A 56 11.17 -0.38 26.92
CA ARG A 56 10.80 -1.74 26.53
C ARG A 56 9.92 -1.75 25.28
N LEU A 57 8.95 -0.83 25.17
CA LEU A 57 8.11 -0.69 23.98
C LEU A 57 8.97 -0.44 22.73
N PHE A 58 9.89 0.52 22.80
CA PHE A 58 10.78 0.83 21.68
C PHE A 58 11.72 -0.33 21.31
N ALA A 59 12.19 -1.12 22.29
CA ALA A 59 12.96 -2.32 22.01
C ALA A 59 12.14 -3.36 21.23
N LEU A 60 10.86 -3.54 21.59
CA LEU A 60 9.92 -4.45 20.92
C LEU A 60 9.57 -3.95 19.51
N LEU A 61 9.31 -2.65 19.33
CA LEU A 61 9.10 -2.04 18.02
C LEU A 61 10.34 -2.20 17.11
N ASN A 62 11.55 -2.03 17.65
CA ASN A 62 12.78 -2.29 16.90
C ASN A 62 12.93 -3.76 16.49
N ARG A 63 12.42 -4.69 17.29
CA ARG A 63 12.38 -6.11 16.92
C ARG A 63 11.36 -6.35 15.80
N ALA A 64 10.15 -5.84 15.92
CA ALA A 64 9.12 -5.91 14.88
C ALA A 64 9.63 -5.34 13.54
N LYS A 65 10.24 -4.15 13.58
CA LYS A 65 10.87 -3.50 12.41
C LYS A 65 11.89 -4.40 11.71
N ARG A 66 12.73 -5.12 12.46
CA ARG A 66 13.71 -6.06 11.88
C ARG A 66 13.03 -7.24 11.19
N ILE A 67 11.96 -7.78 11.78
CA ILE A 67 11.19 -8.88 11.19
C ILE A 67 10.51 -8.42 9.90
N ILE A 68 9.83 -7.26 9.94
CA ILE A 68 9.17 -6.65 8.79
C ILE A 68 10.16 -6.45 7.64
N LYS A 69 11.30 -5.78 7.91
CA LYS A 69 12.35 -5.55 6.89
C LYS A 69 12.83 -6.85 6.26
N LYS A 70 13.01 -7.91 7.06
CA LYS A 70 13.43 -9.22 6.55
C LYS A 70 12.36 -9.82 5.64
N ARG A 71 11.09 -9.81 6.06
CA ARG A 71 9.97 -10.43 5.32
C ARG A 71 9.76 -9.75 3.97
N LEU A 72 9.72 -8.41 3.95
CA LEU A 72 9.64 -7.60 2.74
C LEU A 72 10.80 -7.90 1.79
N LYS A 73 12.04 -7.95 2.29
CA LYS A 73 13.22 -8.29 1.48
C LYS A 73 13.14 -9.70 0.87
N THR A 74 12.62 -10.68 1.62
CA THR A 74 12.56 -12.07 1.15
C THR A 74 11.36 -12.40 0.27
N GLY A 75 10.42 -11.46 0.06
CA GLY A 75 9.18 -11.74 -0.68
C GLY A 75 8.25 -12.75 0.00
N ARG A 76 8.37 -12.95 1.31
CA ARG A 76 7.56 -13.94 2.08
C ARG A 76 6.22 -13.38 2.55
N VAL A 77 5.86 -12.19 2.11
CA VAL A 77 4.62 -11.51 2.49
C VAL A 77 3.61 -11.70 1.38
N LYS A 78 2.38 -12.07 1.74
CA LYS A 78 1.30 -12.22 0.76
C LYS A 78 1.01 -10.87 0.11
N PRO A 79 0.82 -10.81 -1.23
CA PRO A 79 0.37 -9.59 -1.87
C PRO A 79 -1.04 -9.23 -1.39
N GLU A 80 -1.38 -7.93 -1.43
CA GLU A 80 -2.78 -7.50 -1.40
C GLU A 80 -3.44 -7.92 -2.72
N GLN A 81 -4.70 -8.35 -2.68
CA GLN A 81 -5.43 -8.76 -3.88
C GLN A 81 -6.79 -8.08 -3.98
N THR A 82 -7.28 -7.87 -5.20
CA THR A 82 -8.68 -7.51 -5.46
C THR A 82 -9.60 -8.68 -5.09
N GLU A 83 -10.90 -8.42 -5.04
CA GLU A 83 -11.92 -9.47 -4.86
C GLU A 83 -11.79 -10.57 -5.93
N HIS A 84 -11.45 -10.18 -7.16
CA HIS A 84 -11.29 -11.09 -8.29
C HIS A 84 -9.91 -11.75 -8.36
N GLY A 85 -8.94 -11.29 -7.56
CA GLY A 85 -7.62 -11.92 -7.40
C GLY A 85 -6.44 -11.22 -8.07
N SER A 86 -6.62 -10.05 -8.67
CA SER A 86 -5.49 -9.23 -9.16
C SER A 86 -4.60 -8.79 -8.02
N ILE A 87 -3.29 -8.79 -8.22
CA ILE A 87 -2.32 -8.31 -7.23
C ILE A 87 -2.36 -6.78 -7.20
N ILE A 88 -2.52 -6.21 -6.01
CA ILE A 88 -2.56 -4.77 -5.77
C ILE A 88 -1.21 -4.27 -5.27
N GLU A 89 -0.63 -3.30 -5.96
CA GLU A 89 0.55 -2.56 -5.55
C GLU A 89 0.18 -1.09 -5.35
N ARG A 90 0.39 -0.58 -4.13
CA ARG A 90 0.08 0.81 -3.77
C ARG A 90 1.37 1.61 -3.71
N SER A 91 1.36 2.79 -4.31
CA SER A 91 2.49 3.72 -4.25
C SER A 91 2.00 5.16 -4.17
N HIS A 92 2.91 6.06 -3.85
CA HIS A 92 2.61 7.49 -3.77
C HIS A 92 3.56 8.25 -4.69
N PHE A 93 2.99 9.09 -5.54
CA PHE A 93 3.65 9.97 -6.48
C PHE A 93 3.56 11.42 -5.96
N PRO A 94 4.61 11.93 -5.30
CA PRO A 94 4.53 13.16 -4.51
C PRO A 94 4.51 14.44 -5.35
N LEU A 95 4.77 14.39 -6.65
CA LEU A 95 5.03 15.56 -7.48
C LEU A 95 4.46 15.41 -8.90
N GLY A 96 3.28 15.95 -9.14
CA GLY A 96 2.74 16.12 -10.49
C GLY A 96 1.27 15.74 -10.59
N ASP A 97 0.63 16.18 -11.65
CA ASP A 97 -0.74 15.84 -12.03
C ASP A 97 -0.81 14.50 -12.79
N THR A 98 -2.02 14.10 -13.17
CA THR A 98 -2.29 12.90 -13.98
C THR A 98 -1.47 12.88 -15.28
N LEU A 99 -1.28 14.03 -15.93
CA LEU A 99 -0.49 14.16 -17.15
C LEU A 99 1.01 13.94 -16.90
N THR A 100 1.55 14.53 -15.83
CA THR A 100 2.94 14.34 -15.42
C THR A 100 3.20 12.88 -15.06
N PHE A 101 2.30 12.28 -14.28
CA PHE A 101 2.40 10.87 -13.92
C PHE A 101 2.40 9.97 -15.15
N TRP A 102 1.48 10.18 -16.10
CA TRP A 102 1.48 9.44 -17.35
C TRP A 102 2.82 9.53 -18.05
N ASN A 103 3.26 10.74 -18.38
CA ASN A 103 4.44 10.96 -19.22
C ASN A 103 5.72 10.39 -18.60
N CYS A 104 5.80 10.32 -17.27
CA CYS A 104 6.99 9.84 -16.58
C CYS A 104 6.96 8.33 -16.27
N TYR A 105 5.78 7.71 -16.12
CA TYR A 105 5.66 6.35 -15.56
C TYR A 105 4.87 5.37 -16.40
N LEU A 106 4.01 5.85 -17.31
CA LEU A 106 3.24 4.99 -18.20
C LEU A 106 3.89 4.97 -19.58
N ASN A 107 4.15 3.75 -20.09
CA ASN A 107 4.67 3.56 -21.44
C ASN A 107 3.55 3.62 -22.50
N ASP A 108 3.92 3.53 -23.78
CA ASP A 108 2.98 3.64 -24.91
C ASP A 108 1.90 2.55 -24.98
N SER A 109 2.02 1.49 -24.17
CA SER A 109 1.03 0.40 -24.09
C SER A 109 -0.16 0.73 -23.18
N TRP A 110 -0.10 1.84 -22.44
CA TRP A 110 -1.20 2.31 -21.60
C TRP A 110 -2.20 3.17 -22.39
N ARG A 111 -3.46 3.12 -21.96
CA ARG A 111 -4.60 3.85 -22.52
C ARG A 111 -5.44 4.44 -21.40
N ILE A 112 -6.09 5.58 -21.65
CA ILE A 112 -7.04 6.20 -20.72
C ILE A 112 -8.35 5.43 -20.81
N ALA A 113 -8.87 4.98 -19.67
CA ALA A 113 -10.28 4.66 -19.54
C ALA A 113 -11.05 5.92 -19.11
N HIS A 114 -10.60 6.56 -18.03
CA HIS A 114 -11.24 7.77 -17.47
C HIS A 114 -10.21 8.82 -17.06
N GLN A 115 -10.52 10.09 -17.28
CA GLN A 115 -9.76 11.22 -16.75
C GLN A 115 -10.71 12.40 -16.56
N ASP A 116 -11.11 12.64 -15.32
CA ASP A 116 -12.03 13.71 -14.94
C ASP A 116 -11.31 15.04 -14.67
N SER A 117 -10.09 14.96 -14.13
CA SER A 117 -9.31 16.16 -13.80
C SER A 117 -7.81 15.92 -13.89
N SER A 118 -7.04 16.98 -13.62
CA SER A 118 -5.60 16.88 -13.37
C SER A 118 -5.26 16.03 -12.13
N TYR A 119 -6.23 15.67 -11.30
CA TYR A 119 -6.00 15.01 -10.02
C TYR A 119 -6.52 13.57 -9.96
N SER A 120 -7.33 13.11 -10.91
CA SER A 120 -7.88 11.75 -10.91
C SER A 120 -7.91 11.15 -12.32
N ALA A 121 -7.44 9.91 -12.45
CA ALA A 121 -7.47 9.18 -13.71
C ALA A 121 -7.41 7.66 -13.50
N PHE A 122 -7.95 6.94 -14.48
CA PHE A 122 -7.89 5.50 -14.59
C PHE A 122 -7.35 5.12 -15.98
N TRP A 123 -6.26 4.37 -15.98
CA TRP A 123 -5.63 3.82 -17.17
C TRP A 123 -5.64 2.30 -17.15
N TYR A 124 -5.54 1.73 -18.35
CA TYR A 124 -5.50 0.30 -18.55
C TYR A 124 -4.44 -0.08 -19.58
N ASN A 125 -3.92 -1.30 -19.44
CA ASN A 125 -2.97 -1.92 -20.35
C ASN A 125 -3.36 -3.40 -20.53
N GLU A 126 -4.10 -3.68 -21.60
CA GLU A 126 -4.58 -5.03 -21.91
C GLU A 126 -3.44 -6.01 -22.18
N ARG A 127 -2.36 -5.53 -22.81
CA ARG A 127 -1.22 -6.39 -23.19
C ARG A 127 -0.51 -6.96 -21.97
N GLU A 128 -0.38 -6.15 -20.91
CA GLU A 128 0.23 -6.57 -19.65
C GLU A 128 -0.78 -7.06 -18.62
N LEU A 129 -2.09 -7.03 -18.94
CA LEU A 129 -3.20 -7.31 -18.02
C LEU A 129 -3.13 -6.45 -16.74
N LYS A 130 -2.87 -5.15 -16.93
CA LYS A 130 -2.70 -4.19 -15.83
C LYS A 130 -3.70 -3.05 -15.86
N LEU A 131 -4.09 -2.61 -14.67
CA LEU A 131 -4.92 -1.45 -14.42
C LEU A 131 -4.15 -0.49 -13.51
N CYS A 132 -4.38 0.81 -13.68
CA CYS A 132 -3.73 1.85 -12.88
C CYS A 132 -4.74 2.94 -12.54
N THR A 133 -4.98 3.17 -11.26
CA THR A 133 -5.76 4.32 -10.80
C THR A 133 -4.83 5.32 -10.13
N TYR A 134 -5.10 6.60 -10.35
CA TYR A 134 -4.39 7.72 -9.73
C TYR A 134 -5.40 8.67 -9.11
N CYS A 135 -5.14 9.12 -7.88
CA CYS A 135 -5.89 10.17 -7.22
C CYS A 135 -4.96 11.00 -6.32
N GLU A 136 -4.73 12.28 -6.65
CA GLU A 136 -3.90 13.21 -5.86
C GLU A 136 -2.52 12.67 -5.45
N GLY A 137 -1.90 11.91 -6.35
CA GLY A 137 -0.61 11.28 -6.12
C GLY A 137 -0.71 9.87 -5.51
N ASP A 138 -1.85 9.44 -5.00
CA ASP A 138 -2.03 8.03 -4.63
C ASP A 138 -2.23 7.18 -5.89
N VAL A 139 -1.38 6.19 -6.06
CA VAL A 139 -1.32 5.33 -7.24
C VAL A 139 -1.57 3.88 -6.84
N VAL A 140 -2.48 3.22 -7.54
CA VAL A 140 -2.75 1.80 -7.36
C VAL A 140 -2.58 1.09 -8.69
N PHE A 141 -1.61 0.18 -8.76
CA PHE A 141 -1.48 -0.76 -9.85
C PHE A 141 -2.16 -2.07 -9.48
N MET A 142 -2.91 -2.63 -10.43
CA MET A 142 -3.50 -3.96 -10.33
C MET A 142 -2.94 -4.81 -11.47
N THR A 143 -2.39 -5.97 -11.15
CA THR A 143 -1.91 -6.94 -12.15
C THR A 143 -2.74 -8.21 -12.07
N ALA A 144 -3.48 -8.49 -13.13
CA ALA A 144 -4.31 -9.69 -13.22
C ALA A 144 -3.48 -10.90 -13.66
N PRO A 145 -3.78 -12.10 -13.13
CA PRO A 145 -3.08 -13.32 -13.52
C PRO A 145 -3.55 -13.89 -14.87
N ASN A 146 -4.71 -13.44 -15.38
CA ASN A 146 -5.28 -13.85 -16.66
C ASN A 146 -6.33 -12.83 -17.15
N GLU A 147 -6.74 -12.97 -18.41
CA GLU A 147 -7.71 -12.10 -19.08
C GLU A 147 -9.09 -12.07 -18.42
N GLU A 148 -9.54 -13.20 -17.84
CA GLU A 148 -10.85 -13.25 -17.19
C GLU A 148 -10.91 -12.36 -15.95
N ILE A 149 -9.90 -12.46 -15.09
CA ILE A 149 -9.79 -11.62 -13.88
C ILE A 149 -9.55 -10.17 -14.27
N TYR A 150 -8.70 -9.92 -15.28
CA TYR A 150 -8.46 -8.59 -15.81
C TYR A 150 -9.77 -7.90 -16.22
N ARG A 151 -10.60 -8.59 -17.01
CA ARG A 151 -11.86 -8.05 -17.49
C ARG A 151 -12.81 -7.73 -16.35
N LYS A 152 -12.94 -8.62 -15.35
CA LYS A 152 -13.80 -8.38 -14.17
C LYS A 152 -13.35 -7.16 -13.37
N ASP A 153 -12.06 -7.03 -13.13
CA ASP A 153 -11.52 -5.87 -12.41
C ASP A 153 -11.66 -4.57 -13.22
N TYR A 154 -11.45 -4.64 -14.54
CA TYR A 154 -11.68 -3.50 -15.44
C TYR A 154 -13.15 -3.06 -15.41
N GLU A 155 -14.09 -3.96 -15.66
CA GLU A 155 -15.53 -3.68 -15.71
C GLU A 155 -16.02 -3.08 -14.39
N ASN A 156 -15.52 -3.59 -13.25
CA ASN A 156 -15.87 -3.07 -11.94
C ASN A 156 -15.36 -1.64 -11.71
N LEU A 157 -14.13 -1.33 -12.11
CA LEU A 157 -13.60 0.03 -12.01
C LEU A 157 -14.29 0.97 -13.00
N ASP A 158 -14.48 0.54 -14.25
CA ASP A 158 -15.14 1.31 -15.30
C ASP A 158 -16.56 1.72 -14.91
N ALA A 159 -17.34 0.78 -14.32
CA ALA A 159 -18.65 1.07 -13.76
C ALA A 159 -18.57 2.11 -12.63
N TRP A 160 -17.63 1.95 -11.69
CA TRP A 160 -17.46 2.91 -10.60
C TRP A 160 -17.15 4.32 -11.11
N TYR A 161 -16.24 4.47 -12.06
CA TYR A 161 -15.93 5.78 -12.64
C TYR A 161 -17.12 6.35 -13.42
N THR A 162 -17.84 5.53 -14.19
CA THR A 162 -19.02 5.99 -14.93
C THR A 162 -20.13 6.50 -14.00
N ASP A 163 -20.28 5.91 -12.81
CA ASP A 163 -21.31 6.29 -11.84
C ASP A 163 -20.91 7.47 -10.93
N ASN A 164 -19.62 7.83 -10.87
CA ASN A 164 -19.07 8.77 -9.88
C ASN A 164 -18.26 9.93 -10.49
N LEU A 165 -18.17 10.01 -11.82
CA LEU A 165 -17.68 11.16 -12.57
C LEU A 165 -18.86 11.95 -13.18
#